data_AF-A0A1G8ZE26-F1
#
_entry.id   AF-A0A1G8ZE26-F1
#
_cell.length_a   1.000
_cell.length_b   1.000
_cell.length_c   1.000
_cell.angle_alpha   90.00
_cell.angle_beta   90.00
_cell.angle_gamma   90.00
#
_symmetry.space_group_name_H-M   'P 1'
#
loop_
_entity.id
_entity.type
_entity.pdbx_description
1 polymer ?
#
loop_
_entity_poly.entity_id
_entity_poly.type
_entity_poly.pdbx_seq_one_letter_code
_entity_poly.pdbx_strand_id
1 'polypeptide(L)'
;MGGIGRDGGISGHSAARAAAARGGVWQAQAMARTLGVDLVRARLAGCLDEERSRRLITSCARCPELAECMAFVGAPPRNAQAAPAFCPLADIFEMLLELPGCPR
;
A
#
# COMPACT_ATOMS: atom_id res chain seq x y z
N MET A 1 -9.21 -19.21 -47.98
CA MET A 1 -8.92 -17.94 -47.26
C MET A 1 -8.77 -18.27 -45.78
N GLY A 2 -7.55 -18.15 -45.26
CA GLY A 2 -7.22 -18.57 -43.89
C GLY A 2 -7.11 -17.42 -42.91
N GLY A 3 -7.34 -17.75 -41.64
CA GLY A 3 -6.69 -17.13 -40.48
C GLY A 3 -7.28 -15.81 -39.97
N ILE A 4 -8.23 -15.90 -39.03
CA ILE A 4 -8.34 -14.90 -37.97
C ILE A 4 -7.79 -15.51 -36.68
N GLY A 5 -6.52 -15.21 -36.41
CA GLY A 5 -5.88 -15.51 -35.16
C GLY A 5 -5.65 -14.25 -34.35
N ARG A 6 -5.93 -14.37 -33.05
CA ARG A 6 -5.44 -13.56 -31.90
C ARG A 6 -6.31 -12.39 -31.45
N ASP A 7 -7.31 -12.69 -30.63
CA ASP A 7 -7.87 -11.76 -29.65
C ASP A 7 -7.26 -11.98 -28.25
N GLY A 8 -6.17 -11.25 -27.98
CA GLY A 8 -6.18 -10.20 -26.96
C GLY A 8 -6.56 -10.48 -25.50
N GLY A 9 -6.38 -11.68 -24.94
CA GLY A 9 -6.72 -11.97 -23.53
C GLY A 9 -5.86 -11.30 -22.43
N ILE A 10 -4.80 -10.55 -22.78
CA ILE A 10 -3.82 -10.01 -21.82
C ILE A 10 -4.08 -8.57 -21.33
N SER A 11 -4.96 -7.81 -22.01
CA SER A 11 -5.17 -6.40 -21.67
C SER A 11 -6.07 -6.18 -20.44
N GLY A 12 -7.07 -7.03 -20.20
CA GLY A 12 -8.02 -6.86 -19.09
C GLY A 12 -7.39 -7.07 -17.71
N HIS A 13 -6.55 -8.10 -17.57
CA HIS A 13 -5.88 -8.43 -16.30
C HIS A 13 -4.85 -7.38 -15.89
N SER A 14 -4.21 -6.73 -16.87
CA SER A 14 -3.18 -5.71 -16.63
C SER A 14 -3.78 -4.39 -16.15
N ALA A 15 -4.90 -3.97 -16.75
CA ALA A 15 -5.62 -2.76 -16.35
C ALA A 15 -6.25 -2.86 -14.96
N ALA A 16 -6.90 -4.00 -14.65
CA ALA A 16 -7.47 -4.25 -13.33
C ALA A 16 -6.41 -4.27 -12.23
N ARG A 17 -5.24 -4.89 -12.50
CA ARG A 17 -4.08 -4.85 -11.60
C ARG A 17 -3.54 -3.44 -11.42
N ALA A 18 -3.49 -2.61 -12.46
CA ALA A 18 -3.04 -1.23 -12.36
C ALA A 18 -4.03 -0.33 -11.59
N ALA A 19 -5.35 -0.56 -11.70
CA ALA A 19 -6.36 0.16 -10.92
C ALA A 19 -6.33 -0.26 -9.44
N ALA A 20 -6.24 -1.56 -9.16
CA ALA A 20 -6.05 -2.08 -7.80
C ALA A 20 -4.73 -1.60 -7.18
N ALA A 21 -3.64 -1.57 -7.96
CA ALA A 21 -2.36 -1.00 -7.53
C ALA A 21 -2.49 0.50 -7.24
N ARG A 22 -3.18 1.28 -8.08
CA ARG A 22 -3.44 2.71 -7.81
C ARG A 22 -4.25 2.92 -6.53
N GLY A 23 -5.28 2.10 -6.29
CA GLY A 23 -6.04 2.11 -5.03
C GLY A 23 -5.20 1.70 -3.82
N GLY A 24 -4.39 0.66 -3.96
CA GLY A 24 -3.48 0.16 -2.91
C GLY A 24 -2.34 1.12 -2.58
N VAL A 25 -1.79 1.82 -3.57
CA VAL A 25 -0.76 2.86 -3.37
C VAL A 25 -1.33 4.00 -2.54
N TRP A 26 -2.51 4.50 -2.92
CA TRP A 26 -3.14 5.59 -2.19
C TRP A 26 -3.49 5.17 -0.75
N GLN A 27 -4.07 3.98 -0.55
CA GLN A 27 -4.39 3.48 0.78
C GLN A 27 -3.15 3.29 1.66
N ALA A 28 -2.09 2.67 1.11
CA ALA A 28 -0.82 2.49 1.80
C ALA A 28 -0.23 3.83 2.25
N GLN A 29 -0.26 4.84 1.37
CA GLN A 29 0.23 6.18 1.69
C GLN A 29 -0.64 6.90 2.72
N ALA A 30 -1.97 6.81 2.61
CA ALA A 30 -2.88 7.41 3.58
C ALA A 30 -2.63 6.83 4.98
N MET A 31 -2.53 5.50 5.07
CA MET A 31 -2.24 4.79 6.30
C MET A 31 -0.89 5.18 6.89
N ALA A 32 0.17 5.16 6.08
CA ALA A 32 1.51 5.56 6.52
C ALA A 32 1.53 6.99 7.05
N ARG A 33 0.88 7.93 6.36
CA ARG A 33 0.81 9.33 6.78
C ARG A 33 0.06 9.51 8.10
N THR A 34 -1.00 8.74 8.34
CA THR A 34 -1.71 8.75 9.63
C THR A 34 -0.81 8.28 10.78
N LEU A 35 0.14 7.38 10.49
CA LEU A 35 1.15 6.89 11.43
C LEU A 35 2.39 7.78 11.54
N GLY A 36 2.49 8.85 10.74
CA GLY A 36 3.69 9.67 10.66
C GLY A 36 4.86 8.91 10.01
N VAL A 37 4.60 8.20 8.91
CA VAL A 37 5.59 7.56 8.06
C VAL A 37 5.41 8.03 6.62
N ASP A 38 6.49 8.44 5.98
CA ASP A 38 6.53 8.73 4.54
C ASP A 38 7.13 7.55 3.77
N LEU A 39 6.28 6.71 3.15
CA LEU A 39 6.72 5.53 2.38
C LEU A 39 7.63 5.87 1.20
N VAL A 40 7.45 7.05 0.58
CA VAL A 40 8.28 7.47 -0.56
C VAL A 40 9.67 7.79 -0.05
N ARG A 41 9.78 8.57 1.03
CA ARG A 41 11.07 8.88 1.64
C ARG A 41 11.71 7.64 2.26
N ALA A 42 10.96 6.73 2.87
CA ALA A 42 11.46 5.47 3.41
C ALA A 42 12.07 4.58 2.32
N ARG A 43 11.47 4.57 1.12
CA ARG A 43 12.02 3.87 -0.05
C ARG A 43 13.28 4.54 -0.59
N LEU A 44 13.29 5.88 -0.70
CA LEU A 44 14.47 6.63 -1.12
C LEU A 44 15.63 6.51 -0.13
N ALA A 45 15.34 6.39 1.17
CA ALA A 45 16.31 6.17 2.23
C ALA A 45 16.79 4.71 2.34
N GLY A 46 16.22 3.78 1.56
CA GLY A 46 16.58 2.37 1.59
C GLY A 46 15.99 1.56 2.76
N CYS A 47 15.12 2.15 3.58
CA CYS A 47 14.42 1.42 4.64
C CYS A 47 13.37 0.45 4.10
N LEU A 48 12.83 0.76 2.91
CA LEU A 48 11.77 0.00 2.27
C LEU A 48 12.20 -0.39 0.86
N ASP A 49 12.54 -1.67 0.67
CA ASP A 49 12.88 -2.19 -0.65
C ASP A 49 11.64 -2.32 -1.56
N GLU A 50 11.89 -2.60 -2.84
CA GLU A 50 10.84 -2.71 -3.85
C GLU A 50 9.86 -3.87 -3.60
N GLU A 51 10.35 -5.03 -3.16
CA GLU A 51 9.52 -6.21 -2.91
C GLU A 51 8.64 -5.97 -1.67
N ARG A 52 9.18 -5.37 -0.61
CA ARG A 52 8.38 -4.93 0.54
C ARG A 52 7.35 -3.87 0.15
N SER A 53 7.73 -2.88 -0.64
CA SER A 53 6.80 -1.86 -1.16
C SER A 53 5.64 -2.49 -1.94
N ARG A 54 5.95 -3.44 -2.82
CA ARG A 54 4.97 -4.14 -3.65
C ARG A 54 4.01 -4.99 -2.82
N ARG A 55 4.51 -5.69 -1.80
CA ARG A 55 3.68 -6.42 -0.84
C ARG A 55 2.74 -5.48 -0.10
N LEU A 56 3.26 -4.36 0.40
CA LEU A 56 2.47 -3.36 1.14
C LEU A 56 1.31 -2.83 0.28
N ILE A 57 1.60 -2.39 -0.94
CA ILE A 57 0.60 -1.90 -1.91
C ILE A 57 -0.44 -2.99 -2.24
N THR A 58 0.02 -4.22 -2.49
CA THR A 58 -0.87 -5.33 -2.89
C THR A 58 -1.79 -5.75 -1.74
N SER A 59 -1.28 -5.78 -0.51
CA SER A 59 -2.05 -6.09 0.67
C SER A 59 -3.07 -5.01 1.00
N CYS A 60 -2.68 -3.72 0.91
CA CYS A 60 -3.64 -2.62 1.04
C CYS A 60 -4.76 -2.72 -0.01
N ALA A 61 -4.43 -2.96 -1.28
CA ALA A 61 -5.41 -3.11 -2.35
C ALA A 61 -6.45 -4.24 -2.13
N ARG A 62 -6.13 -5.20 -1.25
CA ARG A 62 -6.95 -6.38 -0.94
C ARG A 62 -7.42 -6.39 0.52
N CYS A 63 -7.29 -5.26 1.24
CA CYS A 63 -7.66 -5.21 2.64
C CYS A 63 -9.16 -5.50 2.80
N PRO A 64 -9.56 -6.56 3.55
CA PRO A 64 -10.97 -6.85 3.79
C PRO A 64 -11.62 -5.77 4.65
N GLU A 65 -10.85 -5.21 5.59
CA GLU A 65 -11.27 -4.15 6.51
C GLU A 65 -11.12 -2.74 5.90
N LEU A 66 -11.44 -2.59 4.61
CA LEU A 66 -11.28 -1.30 3.92
C LEU A 66 -12.10 -0.19 4.58
N ALA A 67 -13.33 -0.49 5.03
CA ALA A 67 -14.20 0.50 5.66
C ALA A 67 -13.60 1.03 6.98
N GLU A 68 -13.07 0.14 7.82
CA GLU A 68 -12.39 0.52 9.07
C GLU A 68 -11.08 1.27 8.81
N CYS A 69 -10.32 0.82 7.81
CA CYS A 69 -9.11 1.50 7.36
C CYS A 69 -9.41 2.94 6.92
N MET A 70 -10.46 3.14 6.12
CA MET A 70 -10.90 4.46 5.66
C MET A 70 -11.36 5.36 6.82
N ALA A 71 -12.05 4.80 7.81
CA ALA A 71 -12.44 5.53 9.02
C ALA A 71 -11.21 5.98 9.83
N PHE A 72 -10.20 5.11 9.94
CA PHE A 72 -8.95 5.42 10.63
C PHE A 72 -8.13 6.50 9.92
N VAL A 73 -7.93 6.40 8.58
CA VAL A 73 -7.15 7.40 7.82
C VAL A 73 -7.90 8.70 7.59
N GLY A 74 -9.24 8.66 7.62
CA GLY A 74 -10.11 9.84 7.51
C GLY A 74 -10.23 10.65 8.80
N ALA A 75 -9.82 10.07 9.94
CA ALA A 75 -9.71 10.81 11.19
C ALA A 75 -8.55 11.83 11.11
N PRO A 76 -8.68 13.01 11.73
CA PRO A 76 -7.59 13.99 11.76
C PRO A 76 -6.30 13.34 12.30
N PRO A 77 -5.13 13.64 11.71
CA PRO A 77 -3.89 12.94 12.01
C PRO A 77 -3.57 13.13 13.50
N ARG A 78 -3.75 12.06 14.27
CA ARG A 78 -3.52 12.07 15.72
C ARG A 78 -2.10 11.68 16.11
N ASN A 79 -1.15 11.65 15.16
CA ASN A 79 0.15 11.02 15.33
C ASN A 79 -0.04 9.63 15.92
N ALA A 80 -0.87 8.81 15.28
CA ALA A 80 -1.13 7.47 15.77
C ALA A 80 0.20 6.72 15.79
N GLN A 81 0.68 6.40 16.99
CA GLN A 81 2.02 5.81 17.17
C GLN A 81 2.06 4.32 16.82
N ALA A 82 0.90 3.74 16.47
CA ALA A 82 0.76 2.33 16.11
C ALA A 82 -0.36 2.16 15.08
N ALA A 83 -0.20 1.17 14.21
CA ALA A 83 -1.25 0.71 13.34
C ALA A 83 -2.38 0.06 14.17
N PRO A 84 -3.64 0.10 13.71
CA PRO A 84 -4.73 -0.58 14.39
C PRO A 84 -4.56 -2.09 14.28
N ALA A 85 -5.04 -2.83 15.28
CA ALA A 85 -4.89 -4.28 15.37
C ALA A 85 -5.52 -5.06 14.19
N PHE A 86 -6.49 -4.47 13.48
CA PHE A 86 -7.07 -5.06 12.28
C PHE A 86 -6.16 -4.95 11.05
N CYS A 87 -5.12 -4.11 11.08
CA CYS A 87 -4.24 -3.89 9.95
C CYS A 87 -3.30 -5.09 9.78
N PRO A 88 -3.38 -5.85 8.67
CA PRO A 88 -2.49 -6.99 8.43
C PRO A 88 -1.04 -6.58 8.13
N LEU A 89 -0.78 -5.27 8.04
CA LEU A 89 0.54 -4.69 7.79
C LEU A 89 1.07 -3.94 9.01
N ALA A 90 0.42 -4.10 10.18
CA ALA A 90 0.82 -3.42 11.41
C ALA A 90 2.31 -3.61 11.69
N ASP A 91 2.81 -4.86 11.62
CA ASP A 91 4.23 -5.18 11.87
C ASP A 91 5.19 -4.44 10.95
N ILE A 92 4.80 -4.20 9.68
CA ILE A 92 5.65 -3.49 8.72
C ILE A 92 5.72 -2.00 9.06
N PHE A 93 4.58 -1.41 9.43
CA PHE A 93 4.55 -0.02 9.85
C PHE A 93 5.29 0.19 11.16
N GLU A 94 5.12 -0.70 12.12
CA GLU A 94 5.85 -0.68 13.40
C GLU A 94 7.36 -0.81 13.18
N MET A 95 7.80 -1.74 12.34
CA MET A 95 9.21 -1.85 11.95
C MET A 95 9.74 -0.53 11.33
N LEU A 96 8.98 0.12 10.45
CA LEU A 96 9.35 1.42 9.88
C LEU A 96 9.42 2.53 10.93
N LEU A 97 8.55 2.50 11.95
CA LEU A 97 8.54 3.44 13.06
C LEU A 97 9.72 3.25 14.03
N GLU A 98 10.23 2.02 14.14
CA GLU A 98 11.35 1.67 15.02
C GLU A 98 12.73 1.82 14.35
N LEU A 99 12.80 1.87 13.02
CA LEU A 99 14.06 1.97 12.29
C LEU A 99 14.76 3.34 12.49
N PRO A 100 15.93 3.38 13.16
CA PRO A 100 16.68 4.62 13.35
C PRO A 100 17.25 5.10 12.01
N GLY A 101 16.98 6.36 11.67
CA GLY A 101 17.41 6.97 10.41
C GLY A 101 16.38 6.89 9.27
N CYS A 102 15.23 6.23 9.49
CA CYS A 102 14.16 6.24 8.51
C CYS A 102 13.28 7.51 8.64
N PRO A 103 12.97 8.20 7.53
CA PRO A 103 12.13 9.40 7.57
C PRO A 103 10.69 9.06 7.98
N ARG A 104 10.24 9.75 9.03
CA ARG A 104 8.87 9.74 9.58
C ARG A 104 8.05 10.85 8.95
#